data_AF-X1D4H2-F1
#
_entry.id   AF-X1D4H2-F1
#
_cell.length_a   1.000
_cell.length_b   1.000
_cell.length_c   1.000
_cell.angle_alpha   90.00
_cell.angle_beta   90.00
_cell.angle_gamma   90.00
#
_symmetry.space_group_name_H-M   'P 1'
#
loop_
_entity.id
_entity.type
_entity.pdbx_description
1 polymer ?
#
loop_
_entity_poly.entity_id
_entity_poly.type
_entity_poly.pdbx_seq_one_letter_code
_entity_poly.pdbx_strand_id
1 'polypeptide(L)'
;MAQIARMLDEGHYCRAAVAAIKARLADATVKITQEAIQVVGGIGYSEDYPLERYYRDAKVGQTTGNTEEQSIAIVKHALESGINFIDTAEVYRTENIVGEAIKGFDRNSLVISTKKSTWGTLKPKDVIKSFERSLNNLGTDYVDIYHLHGVILEDYDYLYSEIVPTLLELRDRGKIHHVGITERFNPDPNHAML
;
A
#
# COMPACT_ATOMS: atom_id res chain seq x y z
N MET A 1 -10.81 14.28 14.47
CA MET A 1 -9.51 14.97 14.30
C MET A 1 -8.99 15.51 15.62
N ALA A 2 -9.65 16.48 16.26
CA ALA A 2 -9.16 17.11 17.50
C ALA A 2 -8.91 16.14 18.67
N GLN A 3 -9.79 15.16 18.88
CA GLN A 3 -9.65 14.20 19.97
C GLN A 3 -8.46 13.24 19.77
N ILE A 4 -8.17 12.83 18.54
CA ILE A 4 -7.05 11.93 18.21
C ILE A 4 -5.73 12.68 18.16
N ALA A 5 -5.73 13.94 17.71
CA ALA A 5 -4.57 14.82 17.83
C ALA A 5 -4.17 15.00 19.30
N ARG A 6 -5.14 15.29 20.18
CA ARG A 6 -4.90 15.39 21.63
C ARG A 6 -4.38 14.08 22.21
N MET A 7 -4.93 12.94 21.79
CA MET A 7 -4.45 11.63 22.23
C MET A 7 -3.03 11.32 21.74
N LEU A 8 -2.65 11.75 20.53
CA LEU A 8 -1.26 11.67 20.03
C LEU A 8 -0.32 12.57 20.84
N ASP A 9 -0.75 13.79 21.18
CA ASP A 9 0.01 14.73 22.00
C ASP A 9 0.19 14.21 23.45
N GLU A 10 -0.75 13.41 23.94
CA GLU A 10 -0.72 12.71 25.23
C GLU A 10 0.07 11.37 25.19
N GLY A 11 0.67 11.03 24.04
CA GLY A 11 1.52 9.84 23.89
C GLY A 11 0.76 8.53 23.64
N HIS A 12 -0.55 8.59 23.39
CA HIS A 12 -1.36 7.41 23.10
C HIS A 12 -1.15 6.92 21.65
N TYR A 13 -0.94 5.61 21.51
CA TYR A 13 -0.81 4.94 20.20
C TYR A 13 -2.16 4.89 19.46
N CYS A 14 -2.42 5.88 18.60
CA CYS A 14 -3.69 6.06 17.91
C CYS A 14 -3.72 5.51 16.48
N ARG A 15 -2.86 4.53 16.14
CA ARG A 15 -2.60 4.10 14.76
C ARG A 15 -3.86 3.61 14.02
N ALA A 16 -4.71 2.83 14.68
CA ALA A 16 -6.00 2.36 14.13
C ALA A 16 -7.00 3.50 13.91
N ALA A 17 -7.08 4.44 14.86
CA ALA A 17 -7.97 5.59 14.78
C ALA A 17 -7.53 6.58 13.67
N VAL A 18 -6.22 6.75 13.49
CA VAL A 18 -5.64 7.53 12.39
C VAL A 18 -5.91 6.86 11.04
N ALA A 19 -5.76 5.53 10.95
CA ALA A 19 -6.06 4.79 9.71
C ALA A 19 -7.55 4.84 9.33
N ALA A 20 -8.45 4.66 10.31
CA ALA A 20 -9.89 4.78 10.11
C ALA A 20 -10.31 6.19 9.65
N ILE A 21 -9.65 7.23 10.17
CA ILE A 21 -9.85 8.61 9.71
C ILE A 21 -9.34 8.80 8.29
N LYS A 22 -8.15 8.30 7.95
CA LYS A 22 -7.62 8.39 6.58
C LYS A 22 -8.57 7.74 5.57
N ALA A 23 -9.10 6.55 5.89
CA ALA A 23 -10.10 5.88 5.07
C ALA A 23 -11.39 6.70 4.94
N ARG A 24 -11.92 7.21 6.05
CA ARG A 24 -13.17 7.99 6.03
C ARG A 24 -13.01 9.34 5.33
N LEU A 25 -11.83 9.96 5.38
CA LEU A 25 -11.49 11.16 4.62
C LEU A 25 -11.38 10.87 3.13
N ALA A 26 -10.76 9.75 2.73
CA ALA A 26 -10.72 9.33 1.34
C ALA A 26 -12.14 9.11 0.77
N ASP A 27 -12.99 8.37 1.49
CA ASP A 27 -14.39 8.16 1.11
C ASP A 27 -15.17 9.47 1.01
N ALA A 28 -15.00 10.38 1.97
CA ALA A 28 -15.64 11.69 1.95
C ALA A 28 -15.17 12.54 0.77
N THR A 29 -13.87 12.50 0.44
CA THR A 29 -13.29 13.27 -0.67
C THR A 29 -13.85 12.79 -2.00
N VAL A 30 -13.98 11.46 -2.18
CA VAL A 30 -14.59 10.89 -3.39
C VAL A 30 -16.08 11.24 -3.47
N LYS A 31 -16.81 11.17 -2.36
CA LYS A 31 -18.23 11.56 -2.35
C LYS A 31 -18.43 13.02 -2.72
N ILE A 32 -17.67 13.94 -2.11
CA ILE A 32 -17.77 15.38 -2.36
C ILE A 32 -17.45 15.70 -3.82
N THR A 33 -16.38 15.13 -4.35
CA THR A 33 -15.97 15.37 -5.75
C THR A 33 -16.96 14.77 -6.74
N GLN A 34 -17.54 13.61 -6.45
CA GLN A 34 -18.60 13.00 -7.25
C GLN A 34 -19.88 13.86 -7.27
N GLU A 35 -20.33 14.32 -6.10
CA GLU A 35 -21.50 15.20 -5.98
C GLU A 35 -21.28 16.54 -6.69
N ALA A 36 -20.08 17.10 -6.57
CA ALA A 36 -19.70 18.33 -7.26
C ALA A 36 -19.79 18.17 -8.79
N ILE A 37 -19.29 17.07 -9.36
CA ILE A 37 -19.44 16.77 -10.80
C ILE A 37 -20.90 16.68 -11.22
N GLN A 38 -21.76 16.06 -10.41
CA GLN A 38 -23.20 15.95 -10.71
C GLN A 38 -23.89 17.32 -10.70
N VAL A 39 -23.47 18.24 -9.83
CA VAL A 39 -24.01 19.60 -9.76
C VAL A 39 -23.58 20.44 -10.95
N VAL A 40 -22.30 20.38 -11.34
CA VAL A 40 -21.77 21.24 -12.42
C VAL A 40 -21.97 20.64 -13.82
N GLY A 41 -22.17 19.32 -13.92
CA GLY A 41 -22.35 18.63 -15.19
C GLY A 41 -21.11 18.73 -16.10
N GLY A 42 -21.33 18.95 -17.39
CA GLY A 42 -20.27 18.94 -18.41
C GLY A 42 -19.16 19.98 -18.22
N ILE A 43 -19.43 21.09 -17.52
CA ILE A 43 -18.41 22.12 -17.23
C ILE A 43 -17.34 21.60 -16.26
N GLY A 44 -17.66 20.57 -15.46
CA GLY A 44 -16.70 19.95 -14.56
C GLY A 44 -15.60 19.14 -15.26
N TYR A 45 -15.60 19.10 -16.59
CA TYR A 45 -14.59 18.48 -17.46
C TYR A 45 -13.77 19.53 -18.23
N SER A 46 -13.93 20.82 -17.92
CA SER A 46 -13.15 21.90 -18.53
C SER A 46 -11.89 22.22 -17.73
N GLU A 47 -10.93 22.89 -18.37
CA GLU A 47 -9.72 23.37 -17.70
C GLU A 47 -10.00 24.44 -16.64
N ASP A 48 -11.09 25.20 -16.80
CA ASP A 48 -11.48 26.27 -15.88
C ASP A 48 -12.02 25.73 -14.54
N TYR A 49 -12.67 24.55 -14.57
CA TYR A 49 -13.25 23.89 -13.41
C TYR A 49 -12.97 22.38 -13.45
N PRO A 50 -11.72 21.95 -13.15
CA PRO A 50 -11.28 20.58 -13.35
C PRO A 50 -11.75 19.64 -12.21
N LEU A 51 -13.07 19.58 -11.99
CA LEU A 51 -13.71 18.76 -10.96
C LEU A 51 -13.61 17.26 -11.24
N GLU A 52 -13.61 16.86 -12.52
CA GLU A 52 -13.26 15.52 -13.00
C GLU A 52 -11.86 15.09 -12.59
N ARG A 53 -10.89 16.00 -12.63
CA ARG A 53 -9.51 15.75 -12.18
C ARG A 53 -9.48 15.52 -10.68
N TYR A 54 -10.14 16.37 -9.90
CA TYR A 54 -10.21 16.18 -8.45
C TYR A 54 -10.95 14.91 -8.06
N TYR A 55 -12.00 14.51 -8.78
CA TYR A 55 -12.68 13.24 -8.55
C TYR A 55 -11.81 12.03 -8.89
N ARG A 56 -11.05 12.08 -9.98
CA ARG A 56 -10.08 11.03 -10.33
C ARG A 56 -8.98 10.93 -9.27
N ASP A 57 -8.43 12.06 -8.86
CA ASP A 57 -7.30 12.12 -7.94
C ASP A 57 -7.75 11.85 -6.48
N ALA A 58 -9.01 12.15 -6.13
CA ALA A 58 -9.61 11.78 -4.85
C ALA A 58 -9.72 10.26 -4.65
N LYS A 59 -9.75 9.49 -5.74
CA LYS A 59 -9.72 8.02 -5.69
C LYS A 59 -8.33 7.45 -5.41
N VAL A 60 -7.32 8.28 -5.16
CA VAL A 60 -6.03 7.82 -4.62
C VAL A 60 -6.30 7.13 -3.28
N GLY A 61 -6.28 5.80 -3.29
CA GLY A 61 -6.60 4.95 -2.14
C GLY A 61 -7.89 4.14 -2.25
N GLN A 62 -8.69 4.30 -3.31
CA GLN A 62 -9.80 3.39 -3.61
C GLN A 62 -9.33 2.22 -4.48
N THR A 63 -9.64 0.99 -4.07
CA THR A 63 -9.33 -0.25 -4.80
C THR A 63 -10.26 -0.53 -5.98
N THR A 64 -11.23 0.35 -6.26
CA THR A 64 -12.30 0.12 -7.25
C THR A 64 -12.62 1.39 -8.04
N GLY A 65 -12.82 1.26 -9.36
CA GLY A 65 -13.42 2.31 -10.19
C GLY A 65 -12.47 3.13 -11.06
N ASN A 66 -11.20 2.70 -11.21
CA ASN A 66 -10.25 3.22 -12.19
C ASN A 66 -9.85 2.11 -13.17
N THR A 67 -9.56 2.44 -14.43
CA THR A 67 -8.92 1.51 -15.37
C THR A 67 -7.45 1.30 -14.99
N GLU A 68 -6.83 0.29 -15.59
CA GLU A 68 -5.40 0.03 -15.42
C GLU A 68 -4.58 1.25 -15.88
N GLU A 69 -4.89 1.82 -17.05
CA GLU A 69 -4.19 2.99 -17.59
C GLU A 69 -4.33 4.22 -16.69
N GLN A 70 -5.51 4.43 -16.12
CA GLN A 70 -5.75 5.52 -15.16
C GLN A 70 -4.91 5.33 -13.89
N SER A 71 -4.83 4.10 -13.39
CA SER A 71 -4.05 3.79 -12.19
C SER A 71 -2.55 3.97 -12.44
N ILE A 72 -2.05 3.54 -13.60
CA ILE A 72 -0.66 3.77 -14.04
C ILE A 72 -0.38 5.29 -14.13
N ALA A 73 -1.28 6.06 -14.76
CA ALA A 73 -1.12 7.50 -14.90
C ALA A 73 -1.08 8.23 -13.54
N ILE A 74 -1.89 7.80 -12.58
CA ILE A 74 -1.89 8.35 -11.21
C ILE A 74 -0.56 8.09 -10.50
N VAL A 75 -0.07 6.84 -10.53
CA VAL A 75 1.21 6.48 -9.90
C VAL A 75 2.36 7.23 -10.56
N LYS A 76 2.37 7.31 -11.89
CA LYS A 76 3.37 8.06 -12.64
C LYS A 76 3.36 9.56 -12.30
N HIS A 77 2.19 10.17 -12.20
CA HIS A 77 2.08 11.58 -11.82
C HIS A 77 2.58 11.84 -10.39
N ALA A 78 2.34 10.91 -9.46
CA ALA A 78 2.89 10.98 -8.11
C ALA A 78 4.43 10.97 -8.14
N LEU A 79 5.02 10.08 -8.93
CA LEU A 79 6.47 9.99 -9.12
C LEU A 79 7.07 11.28 -9.75
N GLU A 80 6.44 11.80 -10.80
CA GLU A 80 6.83 13.07 -11.44
C GLU A 80 6.74 14.27 -10.48
N SER A 81 5.86 14.18 -9.49
CA SER A 81 5.69 15.20 -8.44
C SER A 81 6.69 15.06 -7.28
N GLY A 82 7.62 14.10 -7.36
CA GLY A 82 8.68 13.90 -6.37
C GLY A 82 8.34 12.91 -5.25
N ILE A 83 7.20 12.22 -5.31
CA ILE A 83 6.95 11.08 -4.42
C ILE A 83 7.85 9.93 -4.88
N ASN A 84 8.61 9.35 -3.97
CA ASN A 84 9.53 8.27 -4.30
C ASN A 84 9.26 6.95 -3.55
N PHE A 85 8.27 6.93 -2.65
CA PHE A 85 7.87 5.74 -1.91
C PHE A 85 6.57 5.18 -2.47
N ILE A 86 6.58 3.92 -2.92
CA ILE A 86 5.40 3.22 -3.43
C ILE A 86 5.20 1.92 -2.64
N ASP A 87 3.99 1.72 -2.15
CA ASP A 87 3.60 0.53 -1.41
C ASP A 87 2.48 -0.22 -2.13
N THR A 88 2.71 -1.52 -2.39
CA THR A 88 1.76 -2.44 -3.03
C THR A 88 1.74 -3.76 -2.25
N ALA A 89 1.05 -4.79 -2.76
CA ALA A 89 1.06 -6.15 -2.22
C ALA A 89 0.57 -7.14 -3.28
N GLU A 90 0.97 -8.42 -3.16
CA GLU A 90 0.49 -9.47 -4.07
C GLU A 90 -1.05 -9.53 -4.12
N VAL A 91 -1.69 -9.29 -2.97
CA VAL A 91 -3.13 -9.44 -2.80
C VAL A 91 -3.91 -8.24 -3.35
N TYR A 92 -3.26 -7.08 -3.44
CA TYR A 92 -3.87 -5.91 -4.08
C TYR A 92 -3.95 -6.07 -5.59
N ARG A 93 -3.13 -6.97 -6.16
CA ARG A 93 -2.99 -7.18 -7.61
C ARG A 93 -2.63 -5.90 -8.37
N THR A 94 -1.91 -4.99 -7.71
CA THR A 94 -1.47 -3.71 -8.29
C THR A 94 0.01 -3.67 -8.63
N GLU A 95 0.76 -4.76 -8.43
CA GLU A 95 2.19 -4.83 -8.71
C GLU A 95 2.52 -4.56 -10.19
N ASN A 96 1.70 -5.06 -11.12
CA ASN A 96 1.86 -4.78 -12.56
C ASN A 96 1.64 -3.29 -12.88
N ILE A 97 0.65 -2.65 -12.24
CA ILE A 97 0.38 -1.22 -12.39
C ILE A 97 1.58 -0.40 -11.93
N VAL A 98 2.14 -0.76 -10.77
CA VAL A 98 3.36 -0.11 -10.25
C VAL A 98 4.53 -0.37 -11.21
N GLY A 99 4.73 -1.61 -11.66
CA GLY A 99 5.79 -1.98 -12.59
C GLY A 99 5.75 -1.21 -13.91
N GLU A 100 4.56 -1.01 -14.48
CA GLU A 100 4.39 -0.16 -15.66
C GLU A 100 4.64 1.33 -15.35
N ALA A 101 4.16 1.83 -14.21
CA ALA A 101 4.29 3.24 -13.84
C ALA A 101 5.74 3.68 -13.56
N ILE A 102 6.58 2.79 -13.03
CA ILE A 102 7.99 3.10 -12.73
C ILE A 102 8.91 3.05 -13.97
N LYS A 103 8.42 2.60 -15.13
CA LYS A 103 9.22 2.59 -16.37
C LYS A 103 9.66 4.01 -16.74
N GLY A 104 10.96 4.18 -16.92
CA GLY A 104 11.57 5.47 -17.25
C GLY A 104 12.02 6.30 -16.05
N PHE A 105 11.79 5.82 -14.81
CA PHE A 105 12.41 6.38 -13.61
C PHE A 105 13.68 5.61 -13.26
N ASP A 106 14.64 6.28 -12.63
CA ASP A 106 15.80 5.60 -12.05
C ASP A 106 15.33 4.74 -10.87
N ARG A 107 15.49 3.42 -10.98
CA ARG A 107 15.08 2.47 -9.95
C ARG A 107 15.71 2.77 -8.58
N ASN A 108 16.94 3.28 -8.55
CA ASN A 108 17.66 3.64 -7.32
C ASN A 108 17.08 4.88 -6.63
N SER A 109 16.33 5.70 -7.36
CA SER A 109 15.65 6.88 -6.80
C SER A 109 14.33 6.53 -6.11
N LEU A 110 13.84 5.29 -6.27
CA LEU A 110 12.56 4.81 -5.77
C LEU A 110 12.73 3.86 -4.59
N VAL A 111 11.78 3.91 -3.67
CA VAL A 111 11.61 2.97 -2.57
C VAL A 111 10.32 2.18 -2.80
N ILE A 112 10.45 0.91 -3.17
CA ILE A 112 9.32 0.03 -3.48
C ILE A 112 9.12 -0.97 -2.34
N SER A 113 7.93 -0.93 -1.76
CA SER A 113 7.43 -1.87 -0.75
C SER A 113 6.37 -2.80 -1.36
N THR A 114 6.51 -4.11 -1.16
CA THR A 114 5.44 -5.08 -1.44
C THR A 114 5.34 -6.13 -0.35
N LYS A 115 4.31 -6.98 -0.40
CA LYS A 115 3.93 -7.85 0.72
C LYS A 115 3.39 -9.21 0.29
N LYS A 116 3.70 -10.23 1.10
CA LYS A 116 3.13 -11.58 1.04
C LYS A 116 2.07 -11.77 2.13
N SER A 117 0.84 -12.11 1.76
CA SER A 117 -0.19 -12.52 2.75
C SER A 117 0.23 -13.75 3.54
N THR A 118 0.14 -13.68 4.86
CA THR A 118 0.42 -14.80 5.78
C THR A 118 -0.76 -15.74 5.99
N TRP A 119 -1.87 -15.52 5.27
CA TRP A 119 -3.12 -16.22 5.53
C TRP A 119 -3.06 -17.69 5.08
N GLY A 120 -3.51 -18.58 5.95
CA GLY A 120 -3.44 -20.03 5.73
C GLY A 120 -2.05 -20.59 6.01
N THR A 121 -1.79 -21.82 5.57
CA THR A 121 -0.51 -22.50 5.81
C THR A 121 0.57 -22.02 4.83
N LEU A 122 1.19 -20.87 5.12
CA LEU A 122 2.29 -20.31 4.34
C LEU A 122 3.56 -21.14 4.54
N LYS A 123 4.20 -21.63 3.47
CA LYS A 123 5.50 -22.33 3.54
C LYS A 123 6.62 -21.49 2.91
N PRO A 124 7.90 -21.74 3.24
CA PRO A 124 9.05 -21.08 2.64
C PRO A 124 9.01 -21.01 1.10
N LYS A 125 8.67 -22.13 0.46
CA LYS A 125 8.55 -22.22 -1.01
C LYS A 125 7.47 -21.29 -1.59
N ASP A 126 6.41 -21.03 -0.84
CA ASP A 126 5.30 -20.19 -1.29
C ASP A 126 5.68 -18.71 -1.22
N VAL A 127 6.53 -18.35 -0.24
CA VAL A 127 7.15 -17.04 -0.12
C VAL A 127 8.08 -16.78 -1.29
N ILE A 128 9.01 -17.70 -1.60
CA ILE A 128 9.91 -17.57 -2.75
C ILE A 128 9.12 -17.42 -4.05
N LYS A 129 8.16 -18.32 -4.29
CA LYS A 129 7.32 -18.30 -5.50
C LYS A 129 6.48 -17.03 -5.63
N SER A 130 6.03 -16.46 -4.52
CA SER A 130 5.31 -15.19 -4.52
C SER A 130 6.25 -14.03 -4.79
N PHE A 131 7.38 -13.98 -4.10
CA PHE A 131 8.38 -12.95 -4.27
C PHE A 131 8.91 -12.86 -5.70
N GLU A 132 9.23 -13.98 -6.34
CA GLU A 132 9.65 -14.01 -7.75
C GLU A 132 8.57 -13.47 -8.70
N ARG A 133 7.29 -13.75 -8.39
CA ARG A 133 6.18 -13.19 -9.15
C ARG A 133 6.02 -11.69 -8.90
N SER A 134 6.19 -11.23 -7.67
CA SER A 134 6.22 -9.80 -7.35
C SER A 134 7.30 -9.07 -8.13
N LEU A 135 8.54 -9.59 -8.15
CA LEU A 135 9.64 -9.03 -8.93
C LEU A 135 9.32 -8.98 -10.43
N ASN A 136 8.77 -10.06 -10.98
CA ASN A 136 8.36 -10.10 -12.38
C ASN A 136 7.25 -9.08 -12.69
N ASN A 137 6.25 -8.96 -11.82
CA ASN A 137 5.15 -8.01 -11.97
C ASN A 137 5.64 -6.56 -11.89
N LEU A 138 6.54 -6.27 -10.95
CA LEU A 138 7.14 -4.96 -10.75
C LEU A 138 8.18 -4.62 -11.82
N GLY A 139 8.68 -5.61 -12.57
CA GLY A 139 9.74 -5.40 -13.56
C GLY A 139 11.07 -4.98 -12.96
N THR A 140 11.41 -5.47 -11.75
CA THR A 140 12.65 -5.15 -11.04
C THR A 140 13.28 -6.42 -10.46
N ASP A 141 14.57 -6.37 -10.17
CA ASP A 141 15.38 -7.44 -9.60
C ASP A 141 15.41 -7.43 -8.06
N TYR A 142 15.01 -6.32 -7.43
CA TYR A 142 14.93 -6.19 -5.97
C TYR A 142 13.77 -5.29 -5.51
N VAL A 143 13.38 -5.45 -4.25
CA VAL A 143 12.48 -4.52 -3.55
C VAL A 143 13.18 -3.96 -2.31
N ASP A 144 12.85 -2.72 -1.98
CA ASP A 144 13.43 -2.03 -0.83
C ASP A 144 12.86 -2.60 0.46
N ILE A 145 11.56 -2.91 0.47
CA ILE A 145 10.90 -3.51 1.63
C ILE A 145 9.99 -4.67 1.19
N TYR A 146 10.15 -5.83 1.84
CA TYR A 146 9.23 -6.95 1.68
C TYR A 146 8.57 -7.31 3.00
N HIS A 147 7.23 -7.21 3.06
CA HIS A 147 6.48 -7.46 4.28
C HIS A 147 5.81 -8.84 4.33
N LEU A 148 5.77 -9.44 5.53
CA LEU A 148 4.73 -10.41 5.89
C LEU A 148 3.43 -9.65 6.19
N HIS A 149 2.36 -9.95 5.45
CA HIS A 149 1.15 -9.13 5.36
C HIS A 149 0.02 -9.69 6.22
N GLY A 150 -0.28 -8.97 7.29
CA GLY A 150 -1.38 -9.27 8.19
C GLY A 150 -1.09 -10.40 9.16
N VAL A 151 0.08 -10.34 9.79
CA VAL A 151 0.51 -11.22 10.89
C VAL A 151 -0.48 -11.09 12.06
N ILE A 152 -0.81 -12.22 12.67
CA ILE A 152 -1.55 -12.33 13.94
C ILE A 152 -0.65 -12.99 14.98
N LEU A 153 -0.98 -12.82 16.27
CA LEU A 153 -0.16 -13.31 17.39
C LEU A 153 0.15 -14.80 17.26
N GLU A 154 -0.86 -15.59 16.90
CA GLU A 154 -0.77 -17.04 16.81
C GLU A 154 0.25 -17.53 15.76
N ASP A 155 0.55 -16.68 14.76
CA ASP A 155 1.47 -17.02 13.68
C ASP A 155 2.92 -16.60 13.98
N TYR A 156 3.19 -15.80 15.02
CA TYR A 156 4.51 -15.19 15.24
C TYR A 156 5.64 -16.21 15.34
N ASP A 157 5.49 -17.20 16.23
CA ASP A 157 6.54 -18.21 16.46
C ASP A 157 6.85 -18.97 15.19
N TYR A 158 5.81 -19.39 14.46
CA TYR A 158 5.94 -20.12 13.20
C TYR A 158 6.59 -19.26 12.10
N LEU A 159 6.12 -18.02 11.93
CA LEU A 159 6.67 -17.13 10.92
C LEU A 159 8.13 -16.79 11.22
N TYR A 160 8.47 -16.58 12.49
CA TYR A 160 9.85 -16.31 12.91
C TYR A 160 10.76 -17.51 12.68
N SER A 161 10.33 -18.73 13.04
CA SER A 161 11.17 -19.92 12.90
C SER A 161 11.28 -20.43 11.47
N GLU A 162 10.18 -20.43 10.71
CA GLU A 162 10.12 -21.08 9.39
C GLU A 162 10.24 -20.09 8.22
N ILE A 163 9.67 -18.89 8.34
CA ILE A 163 9.52 -17.98 7.19
C ILE A 163 10.59 -16.89 7.15
N VAL A 164 10.88 -16.25 8.27
CA VAL A 164 11.89 -15.17 8.35
C VAL A 164 13.26 -15.61 7.84
N PRO A 165 13.79 -16.81 8.13
CA PRO A 165 15.08 -17.25 7.57
C PRO A 165 15.13 -17.21 6.04
N THR A 166 14.01 -17.54 5.39
CA THR A 166 13.89 -17.46 3.92
C THR A 166 13.97 -16.02 3.43
N LEU A 167 13.33 -15.09 4.14
CA LEU A 167 13.40 -13.66 3.81
C LEU A 167 14.80 -13.08 4.03
N LEU A 168 15.48 -13.53 5.08
CA LEU A 168 16.86 -13.14 5.36
C LEU A 168 17.82 -13.67 4.29
N GLU A 169 17.64 -14.90 3.80
CA GLU A 169 18.43 -15.41 2.67
C GLU A 169 18.22 -14.56 1.40
N LEU A 170 16.97 -14.20 1.09
CA LEU A 170 16.66 -13.32 -0.04
C LEU A 170 17.25 -11.91 0.14
N ARG A 171 17.33 -11.42 1.37
CA ARG A 171 18.01 -10.17 1.72
C ARG A 171 19.52 -10.27 1.50
N ASP A 172 20.14 -11.34 2.00
CA ASP A 172 21.58 -11.55 1.88
C ASP A 172 22.01 -11.74 0.41
N ARG A 173 21.08 -12.21 -0.44
CA ARG A 173 21.22 -12.25 -1.90
C ARG A 173 20.96 -10.92 -2.62
N GLY A 174 20.70 -9.84 -1.88
CA GLY A 174 20.47 -8.50 -2.40
C GLY A 174 19.10 -8.26 -3.03
N LYS A 175 18.19 -9.24 -3.00
CA LYS A 175 16.85 -9.09 -3.61
C LYS A 175 15.87 -8.32 -2.73
N ILE A 176 16.10 -8.33 -1.42
CA ILE A 176 15.31 -7.57 -0.44
C ILE A 176 16.29 -6.69 0.34
N HIS A 177 16.03 -5.41 0.52
CA HIS A 177 16.89 -4.58 1.39
C HIS A 177 16.43 -4.63 2.84
N HIS A 178 15.13 -4.54 3.08
CA HIS A 178 14.53 -4.59 4.40
C HIS A 178 13.37 -5.59 4.48
N VAL A 179 13.35 -6.37 5.55
CA VAL A 179 12.25 -7.27 5.87
C VAL A 179 11.33 -6.57 6.88
N GLY A 180 10.04 -6.58 6.61
CA GLY A 180 9.04 -5.98 7.49
C GLY A 180 7.88 -6.91 7.79
N ILE A 181 7.00 -6.46 8.69
CA ILE A 181 5.72 -7.10 8.97
C ILE A 181 4.62 -6.05 8.98
N THR A 182 3.40 -6.45 8.66
CA THR A 182 2.19 -5.69 8.97
C THR A 182 1.25 -6.60 9.74
N GLU A 183 0.52 -6.05 10.69
CA GLU A 183 -0.35 -6.83 11.57
C GLU A 183 -1.80 -6.67 11.18
N ARG A 184 -2.58 -7.73 11.42
CA ARG A 184 -4.04 -7.63 11.44
C ARG A 184 -4.47 -7.32 12.87
N PHE A 185 -5.40 -6.37 13.00
CA PHE A 185 -6.12 -6.17 14.24
C PHE A 185 -7.06 -7.36 14.45
N ASN A 186 -6.56 -8.43 15.06
CA ASN A 186 -7.42 -9.35 15.78
C ASN A 186 -7.92 -8.62 17.04
N PRO A 187 -9.12 -8.89 17.55
CA PRO A 187 -9.49 -8.40 18.87
C PRO A 187 -8.53 -9.00 19.90
N ASP A 188 -7.54 -8.19 20.29
CA ASP A 188 -6.68 -8.41 21.46
C ASP A 188 -7.16 -7.50 22.59
N PRO A 189 -8.31 -7.82 23.23
CA PRO A 189 -8.85 -6.99 24.31
C PRO A 189 -7.94 -6.95 25.54
N ASN A 190 -6.93 -7.83 25.60
CA ASN A 190 -6.06 -8.01 26.74
C ASN A 190 -4.66 -7.40 26.53
N HIS A 191 -4.38 -6.82 25.36
CA HIS A 191 -3.06 -6.28 25.01
C HIS A 191 -1.92 -7.29 25.19
N ALA A 192 -2.14 -8.56 24.84
CA ALA A 192 -1.08 -9.58 24.87
C ALA A 192 0.06 -9.30 23.88
N MET A 193 -0.14 -8.36 22.95
CA MET A 193 0.82 -7.89 21.97
C MET A 193 1.81 -6.82 22.49
N LEU A 194 1.69 -6.36 23.74
CA LEU A 194 2.59 -5.41 24.43
C LEU A 194 3.40 -6.10 25.53
#